data_AF-A0A7S4N5B3-F1
#
_entry.id   AF-A0A7S4N5B3-F1
#
_cell.length_a   1.000
_cell.length_b   1.000
_cell.length_c   1.000
_cell.angle_alpha   90.00
_cell.angle_beta   90.00
_cell.angle_gamma   90.00
#
_symmetry.space_group_name_H-M   'P 1'
#
loop_
_entity.id
_entity.type
_entity.pdbx_description
1 polymer ?
#
loop_
_entity_poly.entity_id
_entity_poly.type
_entity_poly.pdbx_seq_one_letter_code
_entity_poly.pdbx_strand_id
1 'polypeptide(L)'
;TLDEMLTMIKTFFLNFNFRYRYPIVLFYEEDFEDQKHVITDFLPLNLRKLIIFKKISLTTPGYLSRDQIPEKTICTPFRNLGYRHMCQFMSYEVHSHLSEYEWHFRLDSDSIIPSQFGYDPIEVM
;
A
#
# COMPACT_ATOMS: atom_id res chain seq x y z
N THR A 1 9.40 -7.05 0.45
CA THR A 1 10.69 -6.36 0.70
C THR A 1 10.74 -5.08 -0.10
N LEU A 2 11.73 -4.19 0.11
CA LEU A 2 11.89 -3.00 -0.72
C LEU A 2 12.08 -3.35 -2.21
N ASP A 3 12.87 -4.38 -2.51
CA ASP A 3 13.12 -4.84 -3.89
C ASP A 3 11.85 -5.36 -4.60
N GLU A 4 11.01 -6.12 -3.89
CA GLU A 4 9.70 -6.55 -4.41
C GLU A 4 8.83 -5.36 -4.76
N MET A 5 8.78 -4.36 -3.87
CA MET A 5 8.00 -3.15 -4.10
C MET A 5 8.53 -2.33 -5.28
N LEU A 6 9.84 -2.21 -5.45
CA LEU A 6 10.41 -1.54 -6.63
C LEU A 6 10.06 -2.31 -7.92
N THR A 7 10.03 -3.64 -7.87
CA THR A 7 9.59 -4.48 -8.97
C THR A 7 8.10 -4.29 -9.29
N MET A 8 7.25 -4.25 -8.26
CA MET A 8 5.82 -3.96 -8.39
C MET A 8 5.62 -2.58 -9.05
N ILE A 9 6.26 -1.53 -8.52
CA ILE A 9 6.16 -0.17 -9.04
C ILE A 9 6.61 -0.12 -10.50
N LYS A 10 7.73 -0.75 -10.84
CA LYS A 10 8.24 -0.83 -12.22
C LYS A 10 7.21 -1.46 -13.16
N THR A 11 6.69 -2.63 -12.80
CA THR A 11 5.76 -3.36 -13.66
C THR A 11 4.42 -2.63 -13.78
N PHE A 12 3.93 -2.05 -12.69
CA PHE A 12 2.71 -1.23 -12.70
C PHE A 12 2.84 0.00 -13.60
N PHE A 13 3.95 0.75 -13.53
CA PHE A 13 4.14 1.87 -14.45
C PHE A 13 4.27 1.40 -15.89
N LEU A 14 5.15 0.42 -16.16
CA LEU A 14 5.42 -0.05 -17.52
C LEU A 14 4.15 -0.55 -18.23
N ASN A 15 3.31 -1.26 -17.50
CA ASN A 15 2.17 -1.97 -18.07
C ASN A 15 0.82 -1.27 -17.86
N PHE A 16 0.77 -0.22 -17.04
CA PHE A 16 -0.48 0.48 -16.77
C PHE A 16 -0.27 1.99 -16.63
N ASN A 17 0.37 2.41 -15.55
CA ASN A 17 0.24 3.78 -15.09
C ASN A 17 1.07 4.81 -15.86
N PHE A 18 2.00 4.37 -16.72
CA PHE A 18 2.69 5.25 -17.66
C PHE A 18 1.72 5.90 -18.66
N ARG A 19 0.64 5.19 -19.01
CA ARG A 19 -0.41 5.68 -19.91
C ARG A 19 -1.44 6.54 -19.17
N TYR A 20 -2.00 6.02 -18.08
CA TYR A 20 -3.18 6.62 -17.44
C TYR A 20 -2.87 7.66 -16.36
N ARG A 21 -1.65 7.65 -15.81
CA ARG A 21 -1.14 8.70 -14.89
C ARG A 21 -1.99 8.91 -13.63
N TYR A 22 -2.59 7.86 -13.09
CA TYR A 22 -3.28 7.89 -11.80
C TYR A 22 -2.31 8.13 -10.63
N PRO A 23 -2.75 8.82 -9.56
CA PRO A 23 -1.97 8.92 -8.34
C PRO A 23 -1.83 7.56 -7.65
N ILE A 24 -0.68 7.33 -7.05
CA ILE A 24 -0.35 6.14 -6.25
C ILE A 24 -0.20 6.60 -4.81
N VAL A 25 -1.15 6.21 -3.95
CA VAL A 25 -1.07 6.47 -2.51
C VAL A 25 -0.34 5.32 -1.84
N LEU A 26 0.82 5.62 -1.24
CA LEU A 26 1.63 4.66 -0.50
C LEU A 26 1.48 4.92 1.00
N PHE A 27 0.87 3.97 1.68
CA PHE A 27 0.75 3.96 3.14
C PHE A 27 2.00 3.36 3.79
N TYR A 28 2.54 4.02 4.81
CA TYR A 28 3.78 3.60 5.44
C TYR A 28 3.80 3.96 6.94
N GLU A 29 4.58 3.21 7.74
CA GLU A 29 4.83 3.50 9.16
C GLU A 29 6.18 4.23 9.37
N GLU A 30 6.47 4.67 10.59
CA GLU A 30 7.67 5.47 10.94
C GLU A 30 8.99 4.89 10.41
N ASP A 31 9.14 3.57 10.47
CA ASP A 31 10.36 2.84 10.09
C ASP A 31 10.68 2.90 8.59
N PHE A 32 9.70 3.27 7.76
CA PHE A 32 9.86 3.39 6.32
C PHE A 32 10.19 4.82 5.86
N GLU A 33 10.18 5.82 6.76
CA GLU A 33 10.41 7.23 6.40
C GLU A 33 11.71 7.43 5.62
N ASP A 34 12.81 6.81 6.09
CA ASP A 34 14.11 6.89 5.46
C ASP A 34 14.18 6.17 4.11
N GLN A 35 13.25 5.27 3.78
CA GLN A 35 13.27 4.51 2.53
C GLN A 35 12.49 5.18 1.38
N LYS A 36 11.73 6.24 1.67
CA LYS A 36 10.93 6.94 0.65
C LYS A 36 11.75 7.46 -0.52
N HIS A 37 12.95 7.98 -0.23
CA HIS A 37 13.81 8.55 -1.26
C HIS A 37 14.21 7.49 -2.29
N VAL A 38 14.39 6.23 -1.88
CA VAL A 38 14.71 5.11 -2.77
C VAL A 38 13.62 4.91 -3.81
N ILE A 39 12.35 4.95 -3.41
CA ILE A 39 11.22 4.85 -4.35
C ILE A 39 11.19 6.05 -5.30
N THR A 40 11.36 7.27 -4.77
CA THR A 40 11.28 8.46 -5.62
C THR A 40 12.45 8.53 -6.60
N ASP A 41 13.65 8.11 -6.20
CA ASP A 41 14.84 8.15 -7.04
C ASP A 41 14.85 7.05 -8.09
N PHE A 42 14.21 5.92 -7.80
CA PHE A 42 13.97 4.85 -8.76
C PHE A 42 13.08 5.29 -9.95
N LEU A 43 12.24 6.32 -9.76
CA LEU A 43 11.31 6.79 -10.78
C LEU A 43 11.85 7.99 -11.59
N PRO A 44 11.54 8.05 -12.91
CA PRO A 44 11.72 9.25 -13.72
C PRO A 44 11.05 10.49 -13.09
N LEU A 45 11.70 11.66 -13.20
CA LEU A 45 11.26 12.90 -12.55
C LEU A 45 9.78 13.24 -12.79
N ASN A 46 9.27 13.02 -14.01
CA ASN A 46 7.89 13.32 -14.38
C ASN A 46 6.85 12.36 -13.77
N LEU A 47 7.29 11.20 -13.24
CA LEU A 47 6.44 10.20 -12.57
C LEU A 47 6.48 10.32 -11.05
N ARG A 48 7.54 10.90 -10.47
CA ARG A 48 7.68 11.07 -9.01
C ARG A 48 6.48 11.76 -8.37
N LYS A 49 5.92 12.77 -9.06
CA LYS A 49 4.74 13.52 -8.60
C LYS A 49 3.45 12.70 -8.49
N LEU A 50 3.43 11.49 -9.06
CA LEU A 50 2.28 10.58 -8.94
C LEU A 50 2.32 9.79 -7.62
N ILE A 51 3.46 9.72 -6.93
CA ILE A 51 3.56 9.02 -5.64
C ILE A 51 3.19 9.98 -4.52
N ILE A 52 2.20 9.59 -3.72
CA ILE A 52 1.72 10.32 -2.54
C ILE A 52 1.98 9.43 -1.32
N PHE A 53 2.88 9.87 -0.43
CA PHE A 53 3.15 9.15 0.81
C PHE A 53 2.17 9.58 1.91
N LYS A 54 1.46 8.63 2.51
CA LYS A 54 0.60 8.87 3.68
C LYS A 54 1.11 8.04 4.86
N LYS A 55 1.57 8.74 5.90
CA LYS A 55 2.01 8.09 7.15
C LYS A 55 0.79 7.55 7.89
N ILE A 56 0.87 6.31 8.35
CA ILE A 56 -0.14 5.67 9.18
C ILE A 56 0.48 5.14 10.47
N SER A 57 -0.36 4.80 11.43
CA SER A 57 0.08 4.21 12.69
C SER A 57 -0.78 2.99 13.00
N LEU A 58 -0.20 1.80 12.88
CA LEU A 58 -0.89 0.55 13.14
C LEU A 58 -0.82 0.24 14.64
N THR A 59 -1.87 0.66 15.36
CA THR A 59 -1.91 0.54 16.83
C THR A 59 -3.13 -0.23 17.29
N THR A 60 -3.00 -0.84 18.47
CA THR A 60 -4.14 -1.47 19.15
C THR A 60 -5.08 -0.36 19.64
N PRO A 61 -6.38 -0.41 19.31
CA PRO A 61 -7.35 0.55 19.80
C PRO A 61 -7.37 0.63 21.33
N GLY A 62 -7.52 1.84 21.88
CA GLY A 62 -7.45 2.06 23.33
C GLY A 62 -8.51 1.36 24.18
N TYR A 63 -9.60 0.89 23.56
CA TYR A 63 -10.62 0.09 24.24
C TYR A 63 -10.24 -1.39 24.39
N LEU A 64 -9.15 -1.84 23.78
CA LEU A 64 -8.60 -3.19 23.96
C LEU A 64 -7.36 -3.15 24.85
N SER A 65 -7.30 -4.06 25.83
CA SER A 65 -6.11 -4.21 26.67
C SER A 65 -5.03 -4.99 25.91
N ARG A 66 -3.90 -4.35 25.62
CA ARG A 66 -2.78 -4.99 24.89
C ARG A 66 -2.28 -6.26 25.58
N ASP A 67 -2.26 -6.28 26.91
CA ASP A 67 -1.80 -7.44 27.70
C ASP A 67 -2.70 -8.68 27.53
N GLN A 68 -3.93 -8.49 27.06
CA GLN A 68 -4.87 -9.57 26.79
C GLN A 68 -4.81 -10.06 25.34
N ILE A 69 -4.07 -9.37 24.47
CA ILE A 69 -3.96 -9.73 23.05
C ILE A 69 -2.65 -10.50 22.86
N PRO A 70 -2.71 -11.81 22.61
CA PRO A 70 -1.50 -12.58 22.37
C PRO A 70 -0.85 -12.13 21.06
N GLU A 71 0.49 -12.12 20.99
CA GLU A 71 1.23 -11.73 19.77
C GLU A 71 0.89 -12.64 18.58
N LYS A 72 0.62 -13.91 18.84
CA LYS A 72 0.19 -14.92 17.86
C LYS A 72 -1.00 -15.68 18.41
N THR A 73 -1.95 -16.01 17.53
CA THR A 73 -3.10 -16.86 17.92
C THR A 73 -2.75 -18.33 17.71
N ILE A 74 -3.38 -19.22 18.49
CA ILE A 74 -3.20 -20.68 18.35
C ILE A 74 -3.64 -21.14 16.95
N CYS A 75 -4.71 -20.56 16.43
CA CYS A 75 -5.34 -20.95 15.17
C CYS A 75 -4.51 -20.50 13.95
N THR A 76 -3.78 -19.39 14.06
CA THR A 76 -2.98 -18.81 12.97
C THR A 76 -1.63 -18.30 13.49
N PRO A 77 -0.68 -19.21 13.82
CA PRO A 77 0.58 -18.85 14.47
C PRO A 77 1.52 -18.03 13.58
N PHE A 78 1.28 -18.03 12.27
CA PHE A 78 2.02 -17.23 11.28
C PHE A 78 1.47 -15.81 11.11
N ARG A 79 0.32 -15.48 11.69
CA ARG A 79 -0.27 -14.13 11.65
C ARG A 79 -0.05 -13.45 12.99
N ASN A 80 0.95 -12.55 13.01
CA ASN A 80 1.35 -11.81 14.21
C ASN A 80 0.38 -10.64 14.49
N LEU A 81 0.71 -9.80 15.48
CA LEU A 81 -0.09 -8.63 15.80
C LEU A 81 -0.08 -7.59 14.67
N GLY A 82 1.08 -7.35 14.05
CA GLY A 82 1.19 -6.43 12.91
C GLY A 82 0.29 -6.81 11.72
N TYR A 83 0.21 -8.10 11.38
CA TYR A 83 -0.71 -8.58 10.35
C TYR A 83 -2.17 -8.29 10.69
N ARG A 84 -2.55 -8.43 11.96
CA ARG A 84 -3.93 -8.13 12.41
C ARG A 84 -4.21 -6.64 12.38
N HIS A 85 -3.24 -5.79 12.72
CA HIS A 85 -3.39 -4.34 12.55
C HIS A 85 -3.51 -3.94 11.08
N MET A 86 -2.72 -4.55 10.18
CA MET A 86 -2.87 -4.36 8.73
C MET A 86 -4.29 -4.74 8.27
N CYS A 87 -4.81 -5.89 8.72
CA CYS A 87 -6.19 -6.28 8.42
C CYS A 87 -7.22 -5.26 8.92
N GLN A 88 -7.06 -4.76 10.14
CA GLN A 88 -7.93 -3.72 10.70
C GLN A 88 -7.89 -2.44 9.86
N PHE A 89 -6.68 -1.97 9.54
CA PHE A 89 -6.47 -0.78 8.72
C PHE A 89 -7.17 -0.90 7.37
N MET A 90 -6.94 -2.01 6.67
CA MET A 90 -7.51 -2.27 5.35
C MET A 90 -9.04 -2.49 5.39
N SER A 91 -9.59 -2.89 6.53
CA SER A 91 -11.04 -3.14 6.67
C SER A 91 -11.85 -1.87 6.97
N TYR A 92 -11.21 -0.83 7.51
CA TYR A 92 -11.95 0.34 8.00
C TYR A 92 -11.20 1.67 7.80
N GLU A 93 -9.98 1.76 8.30
CA GLU A 93 -9.27 3.04 8.41
C GLU A 93 -8.84 3.58 7.05
N VAL A 94 -8.48 2.69 6.11
CA VAL A 94 -8.03 3.05 4.76
C VAL A 94 -9.04 3.92 4.02
N HIS A 95 -10.35 3.70 4.22
CA HIS A 95 -11.40 4.46 3.53
C HIS A 95 -11.42 5.94 3.92
N SER A 96 -11.08 6.26 5.18
CA SER A 96 -10.98 7.64 5.63
C SER A 96 -9.84 8.39 4.91
N HIS A 97 -8.73 7.68 4.68
CA HIS A 97 -7.56 8.21 3.99
C HIS A 97 -7.71 8.29 2.47
N LEU A 98 -8.72 7.64 1.89
CA LEU A 98 -8.97 7.66 0.46
C LEU A 98 -10.32 8.31 0.13
N SER A 99 -10.90 9.05 1.08
CA SER A 99 -12.24 9.63 0.96
C SER A 99 -12.35 10.67 -0.16
N GLU A 100 -11.24 11.25 -0.61
CA GLU A 100 -11.20 12.11 -1.79
C GLU A 100 -11.28 11.37 -3.14
N TYR A 101 -11.18 10.03 -3.14
CA TYR A 101 -11.21 9.21 -4.35
C TYR A 101 -12.50 8.39 -4.42
N GLU A 102 -13.12 8.36 -5.60
CA GLU A 102 -14.30 7.53 -5.86
C GLU A 102 -13.94 6.04 -5.96
N TRP A 103 -12.82 5.75 -6.63
CA TRP A 103 -12.31 4.40 -6.84
C TRP A 103 -10.84 4.30 -6.43
N HIS A 104 -10.43 3.12 -5.96
CA HIS A 104 -9.03 2.81 -5.69
C HIS A 104 -8.69 1.40 -6.17
N PHE A 105 -7.50 1.26 -6.74
CA PHE A 105 -6.94 -0.03 -7.12
C PHE A 105 -5.84 -0.42 -6.13
N ARG A 106 -6.14 -1.36 -5.23
CA ARG A 106 -5.18 -1.85 -4.23
C ARG A 106 -4.14 -2.77 -4.89
N LEU A 107 -2.86 -2.52 -4.58
CA LEU A 107 -1.73 -3.38 -4.92
C LEU A 107 -0.95 -3.71 -3.65
N ASP A 108 -0.57 -4.97 -3.50
CA ASP A 108 0.38 -5.40 -2.47
C ASP A 108 1.83 -5.23 -2.96
N SER A 109 2.81 -5.23 -2.06
CA SER A 109 4.23 -4.96 -2.40
C SER A 109 4.84 -5.96 -3.38
N ASP A 110 4.26 -7.15 -3.49
CA ASP A 110 4.68 -8.25 -4.36
C ASP A 110 3.77 -8.42 -5.59
N SER A 111 2.82 -7.50 -5.80
CA SER A 111 1.94 -7.53 -6.97
C SER A 111 2.73 -7.31 -8.26
N ILE A 112 2.49 -8.16 -9.27
CA ILE A 112 3.13 -8.04 -10.58
C ILE A 112 2.04 -7.81 -11.63
N ILE A 113 2.19 -6.75 -12.41
CA ILE A 113 1.40 -6.55 -13.63
C ILE A 113 2.22 -7.07 -14.80
N PRO A 114 1.95 -8.27 -15.33
CA PRO A 114 2.84 -8.92 -16.29
C PRO A 114 2.73 -8.33 -17.71
N SER A 115 1.61 -7.70 -18.05
CA SER A 115 1.32 -7.22 -19.39
C SER A 115 0.37 -6.02 -19.35
N GLN A 116 0.30 -5.30 -20.48
CA GLN A 116 -0.53 -4.11 -20.60
C GLN A 116 -2.02 -4.41 -20.53
N PHE A 117 -2.75 -3.50 -19.89
CA PHE A 117 -4.21 -3.49 -19.96
C PHE A 117 -4.66 -2.89 -21.30
N GLY A 118 -5.59 -3.57 -21.98
CA GLY A 118 -6.18 -3.09 -23.23
C GLY A 118 -7.20 -1.95 -23.04
N TYR A 119 -7.56 -1.64 -21.80
CA TYR A 119 -8.55 -0.64 -21.40
C TYR A 119 -8.14 -0.02 -20.06
N ASP A 120 -8.89 1.00 -19.62
CA ASP A 120 -8.75 1.57 -18.29
C ASP A 120 -9.72 0.87 -17.31
N PRO A 121 -9.23 0.07 -16.35
CA PRO A 121 -10.07 -0.64 -15.41
C PRO A 121 -10.77 0.30 -14.42
N ILE A 122 -10.27 1.53 -14.23
CA ILE A 122 -10.89 2.49 -13.30
C ILE A 122 -12.11 3.16 -13.94
N GLU A 123 -12.03 3.48 -15.23
CA GLU A 123 -13.15 4.11 -15.98
C GLU A 123 -14.34 3.17 -16.22
N VAL A 124 -14.18 1.86 -16.03
CA VAL A 124 -15.25 0.86 -16.25
C VAL A 124 -15.92 0.39 -14.95
N MET A 125 -15.51 0.93 -13.80
CA MET A 125 -16.14 0.70 -12.50
C MET A 125 -17.24 1.75 -12.23
#